data_AF-A0A7Z2ZFP2-F1
#
_entry.id   AF-A0A7Z2ZFP2-F1
#
_cell.length_a   1.000
_cell.length_b   1.000
_cell.length_c   1.000
_cell.angle_alpha   90.00
_cell.angle_beta   90.00
_cell.angle_gamma   90.00
#
_symmetry.space_group_name_H-M   'P 1'
#
loop_
_entity.id
_entity.type
_entity.pdbx_description
1 polymer ?
#
loop_
_entity_poly.entity_id
_entity_poly.type
_entity_poly.pdbx_seq_one_letter_code
_entity_poly.pdbx_strand_id
1 'polypeptide(L)'
;MNFIDSNKKPIPPSTLDPDQHQAKQRGMPRWKPFLGGNTNPDVYVLEGKLVVRLVDAAVNSKKDDPDYETYTVYEAKDGHFYGLLN
;
A
#
# COMPACT_ATOMS: atom_id res chain seq x y z
N MET A 1 7.76 -11.76 5.90
CA MET A 1 7.34 -10.92 4.76
C MET A 1 6.21 -11.63 4.02
N ASN A 2 5.12 -10.94 3.72
CA ASN A 2 4.07 -11.47 2.86
C ASN A 2 4.39 -11.10 1.40
N PHE A 3 4.40 -12.06 0.48
CA PHE A 3 4.71 -11.81 -0.93
C PHE A 3 3.44 -11.69 -1.78
N ILE A 4 3.40 -10.74 -2.72
CA ILE A 4 2.28 -10.57 -3.66
C ILE A 4 2.78 -10.35 -5.10
N ASP A 5 1.95 -10.67 -6.09
CA ASP A 5 2.24 -10.38 -7.50
C ASP A 5 1.92 -8.91 -7.82
N SER A 6 2.94 -8.12 -8.18
CA SER A 6 2.82 -6.69 -8.53
C SER A 6 2.65 -6.42 -10.02
N ASN A 7 2.63 -7.44 -10.88
CA ASN A 7 2.53 -7.26 -12.33
C ASN A 7 1.15 -6.73 -12.77
N LYS A 8 0.26 -6.41 -11.82
CA LYS A 8 -1.05 -5.84 -12.04
C LYS A 8 -0.96 -4.32 -12.17
N LYS A 9 -1.65 -3.77 -13.15
CA LYS A 9 -1.78 -2.31 -13.34
C LYS A 9 -2.50 -1.67 -12.15
N PRO A 10 -2.16 -0.42 -11.80
CA PRO A 10 -2.93 0.34 -10.84
C PRO A 10 -4.38 0.51 -11.31
N ILE A 11 -5.29 0.58 -10.34
CA ILE A 11 -6.67 0.99 -10.53
C ILE A 11 -6.69 2.53 -10.55
N PRO A 12 -7.17 3.15 -11.65
CA PRO A 12 -7.36 4.58 -11.70
C PRO A 12 -8.22 5.07 -10.52
N PRO A 13 -7.87 6.20 -9.89
CA PRO A 13 -8.64 6.73 -8.76
C PRO A 13 -10.12 6.97 -9.11
N SER A 14 -10.40 7.33 -10.36
CA SER A 14 -11.74 7.61 -10.90
C SER A 14 -12.58 6.35 -11.17
N THR A 15 -12.01 5.15 -11.08
CA THR A 15 -12.69 3.88 -11.35
C THR A 15 -12.82 3.00 -10.10
N LEU A 16 -12.52 3.55 -8.92
CA LEU A 16 -12.70 2.82 -7.65
C LEU A 16 -14.20 2.70 -7.35
N ASP A 17 -14.65 1.49 -7.06
CA ASP A 17 -16.00 1.25 -6.54
C ASP A 17 -16.17 1.94 -5.16
N PRO A 18 -17.41 2.25 -4.72
CA PRO A 18 -17.67 2.94 -3.46
C PRO A 18 -16.99 2.29 -2.24
N ASP A 19 -16.99 0.96 -2.16
CA ASP A 19 -16.32 0.20 -1.09
C ASP A 19 -14.80 0.38 -1.13
N GLN A 20 -14.20 0.37 -2.33
CA GLN A 20 -12.76 0.58 -2.50
C GLN A 20 -12.37 2.02 -2.16
N HIS A 21 -13.21 2.98 -2.52
CA HIS A 21 -13.00 4.38 -2.15
C HIS A 21 -13.08 4.56 -0.63
N GLN A 22 -14.02 3.91 0.05
CA GLN A 22 -14.09 3.93 1.52
C GLN A 22 -12.86 3.27 2.16
N ALA A 23 -12.45 2.08 1.70
CA ALA A 23 -11.26 1.40 2.19
C ALA A 23 -9.98 2.24 1.97
N LYS A 24 -9.86 2.92 0.82
CA LYS A 24 -8.78 3.88 0.56
C LYS A 24 -8.77 4.99 1.61
N GLN A 25 -9.91 5.64 1.86
CA GLN A 25 -10.01 6.73 2.83
C GLN A 25 -9.70 6.29 4.27
N ARG A 26 -10.11 5.07 4.66
CA ARG A 26 -9.85 4.49 5.98
C ARG A 26 -8.39 4.07 6.16
N GLY A 27 -7.80 3.45 5.15
CA GLY A 27 -6.42 2.96 5.18
C GLY A 27 -5.37 4.05 4.98
N MET A 28 -5.68 5.15 4.26
CA MET A 28 -4.69 6.19 3.91
C MET A 28 -3.97 6.82 5.12
N PRO A 29 -4.64 7.17 6.23
CA PRO A 29 -3.96 7.74 7.40
C PRO A 29 -2.85 6.84 7.94
N ARG A 30 -3.03 5.52 7.87
CA ARG A 30 -2.03 4.52 8.30
C ARG A 30 -0.78 4.57 7.43
N TRP A 31 -0.94 4.77 6.12
CA TRP A 31 0.16 4.72 5.16
C TRP A 31 0.87 6.05 4.97
N LYS A 32 0.33 7.15 5.49
CA LYS A 32 0.91 8.50 5.38
C LYS A 32 2.44 8.56 5.64
N PRO A 33 3.02 7.87 6.64
CA PRO A 33 4.47 7.87 6.87
C PRO A 33 5.29 7.23 5.74
N PHE A 34 4.68 6.33 4.96
CA PHE A 34 5.31 5.53 3.92
C PHE A 34 5.07 6.06 2.50
N LEU A 35 4.27 7.12 2.35
CA LEU A 35 3.88 7.68 1.05
C LEU A 35 4.78 8.83 0.57
N GLY A 36 5.76 9.27 1.37
CA GLY A 36 6.73 10.30 0.95
C GLY A 36 6.09 11.63 0.53
N GLY A 37 4.94 11.98 1.09
CA GLY A 37 4.18 13.18 0.72
C GLY A 37 3.19 12.99 -0.43
N ASN A 38 3.10 11.79 -1.01
CA ASN A 38 2.05 11.47 -1.98
C ASN A 38 0.68 11.40 -1.28
N THR A 39 -0.17 12.38 -1.55
CA THR A 39 -1.52 12.48 -0.95
C THR A 39 -2.58 11.70 -1.72
N ASN A 40 -2.28 11.26 -2.95
CA ASN A 40 -3.19 10.48 -3.77
C ASN A 40 -2.48 9.33 -4.48
N PRO A 41 -1.96 8.34 -3.73
CA PRO A 41 -1.34 7.17 -4.33
C PRO A 41 -2.32 6.37 -5.17
N ASP A 42 -1.75 5.70 -6.16
CA ASP A 42 -2.44 4.68 -6.94
C ASP A 42 -2.81 3.50 -6.05
N VAL A 43 -3.99 2.94 -6.32
CA VAL A 43 -4.53 1.78 -5.62
C VAL A 43 -4.39 0.57 -6.52
N TYR A 44 -4.16 -0.60 -5.95
CA TYR A 44 -4.01 -1.87 -6.66
C TYR A 44 -4.90 -2.92 -6.00
N VAL A 45 -5.40 -3.87 -6.77
CA VAL A 45 -6.01 -5.09 -6.23
C VAL A 45 -5.07 -6.25 -6.51
N LEU A 46 -4.32 -6.64 -5.48
CA LEU A 46 -3.31 -7.69 -5.53
C LEU A 46 -3.81 -8.87 -4.70
N GLU A 47 -3.98 -10.04 -5.34
CA GLU A 47 -4.54 -11.25 -4.72
C GLU A 47 -5.86 -11.01 -3.94
N GLY A 48 -6.75 -10.19 -4.49
CA GLY A 48 -8.04 -9.84 -3.86
C GLY A 48 -7.93 -8.83 -2.71
N LYS A 49 -6.74 -8.33 -2.41
CA LYS A 49 -6.50 -7.30 -1.39
C LYS A 49 -6.36 -5.93 -2.04
N LEU A 50 -7.05 -4.93 -1.49
CA LEU A 50 -6.88 -3.55 -1.90
C LEU A 50 -5.61 -3.00 -1.23
N VAL A 51 -4.67 -2.50 -2.02
CA VAL A 51 -3.36 -2.05 -1.52
C VAL A 51 -2.92 -0.74 -2.17
N VAL A 52 -1.98 -0.04 -1.55
CA VAL A 52 -1.30 1.12 -2.12
C VAL A 52 0.20 0.86 -2.24
N ARG A 53 0.82 1.42 -3.29
CA ARG A 53 2.28 1.37 -3.42
C ARG A 53 2.93 2.30 -2.40
N LEU A 54 3.87 1.76 -1.64
CA LEU A 54 4.65 2.50 -0.66
C LEU A 54 5.98 2.96 -1.26
N VAL A 55 6.58 3.99 -0.68
CA VAL A 55 7.92 4.42 -1.05
C VAL A 55 8.93 3.46 -0.43
N ASP A 56 9.70 2.77 -1.27
CA ASP A 56 10.62 1.70 -0.85
C ASP A 56 11.64 2.19 0.20
N ALA A 57 12.16 3.41 0.02
CA ALA A 57 13.06 4.03 0.99
C ALA A 57 12.38 4.29 2.35
N ALA A 58 11.11 4.71 2.36
CA ALA A 58 10.37 4.96 3.58
C ALA A 58 10.10 3.66 4.35
N VAL A 59 9.76 2.58 3.63
CA VAL A 59 9.60 1.24 4.21
C VAL A 59 10.91 0.76 4.81
N ASN A 60 12.01 0.80 4.04
CA ASN A 60 13.32 0.36 4.51
C ASN A 60 13.81 1.17 5.73
N SER A 61 13.57 2.48 5.78
CA SER A 61 13.95 3.33 6.93
C SER A 61 13.17 3.01 8.22
N LYS A 62 12.03 2.33 8.10
CA LYS A 62 11.15 1.99 9.20
C LYS A 62 11.22 0.52 9.60
N LYS A 63 11.94 -0.34 8.88
CA LYS A 63 12.01 -1.78 9.21
C LYS A 63 12.58 -2.05 10.60
N ASP A 64 13.45 -1.17 11.09
CA ASP A 64 14.07 -1.28 12.42
C ASP A 64 13.22 -0.63 13.54
N ASP A 65 12.09 0.00 13.18
CA ASP A 65 11.17 0.65 14.12
C ASP A 65 10.29 -0.43 14.78
N PRO A 66 10.18 -0.50 16.12
CA PRO A 66 9.34 -1.49 16.79
C PRO A 66 7.86 -1.42 16.37
N ASP A 67 7.39 -0.25 15.92
CA ASP A 67 6.02 -0.10 15.42
C ASP A 67 5.82 -0.71 14.02
N TYR A 68 6.89 -1.10 13.31
CA TYR A 68 6.82 -1.63 11.95
C TYR A 68 5.98 -2.90 11.86
N GLU A 69 6.08 -3.78 12.86
CA GLU A 69 5.34 -5.06 12.90
C GLU A 69 3.82 -4.86 12.94
N THR A 70 3.36 -3.68 13.36
CA THR A 70 1.94 -3.36 13.32
C THR A 70 1.46 -3.18 11.88
N TYR A 71 2.31 -2.76 10.94
CA TYR A 71 1.92 -2.50 9.55
C TYR A 71 1.87 -3.79 8.72
N THR A 72 0.74 -4.02 8.05
CA THR A 72 0.62 -5.10 7.08
C THR A 72 1.23 -4.68 5.74
N VAL A 73 2.56 -4.81 5.65
CA VAL A 73 3.33 -4.54 4.43
C VAL A 73 3.56 -5.82 3.65
N TYR A 74 3.25 -5.77 2.37
CA TYR A 74 3.57 -6.81 1.40
C TYR A 74 4.78 -6.39 0.57
N GLU A 75 5.64 -7.35 0.26
CA GLU A 75 6.77 -7.17 -0.65
C GLU A 75 6.43 -7.90 -1.96
N ALA A 76 6.60 -7.22 -3.08
CA ALA A 76 6.40 -7.83 -4.38
C ALA A 76 7.71 -8.37 -4.95
N LYS A 77 7.59 -9.27 -5.94
CA LYS A 77 8.74 -9.94 -6.56
C LYS A 77 9.68 -8.98 -7.32
N ASP A 78 9.19 -7.81 -7.69
CA ASP A 78 9.96 -6.73 -8.32
C ASP A 78 10.70 -5.84 -7.28
N GLY A 79 10.56 -6.14 -5.99
CA GLY A 79 11.20 -5.41 -4.90
C GLY A 79 10.40 -4.20 -4.40
N HIS A 80 9.17 -3.99 -4.87
CA HIS A 80 8.31 -2.91 -4.39
C HIS A 80 7.47 -3.31 -3.19
N PHE A 81 7.17 -2.33 -2.33
CA PHE A 81 6.37 -2.54 -1.13
C PHE A 81 4.94 -2.00 -1.28
N TYR A 82 3.99 -2.72 -0.69
CA TYR A 82 2.57 -2.42 -0.76
C TYR A 82 1.92 -2.47 0.62
N GLY A 83 1.08 -1.49 0.93
CA GLY A 83 0.34 -1.41 2.18
C GLY A 83 -1.14 -1.76 2.00
N LEU A 84 -1.68 -2.61 2.90
CA LEU A 84 -3.09 -2.99 2.89
C LEU A 84 -4.03 -1.81 3.20
N LEU A 85 -5.03 -1.60 2.35
CA LEU A 85 -6.17 -0.73 2.62
C LEU A 85 -7.33 -1.58 3.17
N ASN A 86 -7.72 -1.34 4.42
CA ASN A 86 -8.80 -2.02 5.14
C ASN A 86 -9.85 -1.01 5.60
#